data_AF-M5PBP2-F1
#
_entry.id   AF-M5PBP2-F1
#
_cell.length_a   1.000
_cell.length_b   1.000
_cell.length_c   1.000
_cell.angle_alpha   90.00
_cell.angle_beta   90.00
_cell.angle_gamma   90.00
#
_symmetry.space_group_name_H-M   'P 1'
#
loop_
_entity.id
_entity.type
_entity.pdbx_description
1 polymer ?
#
loop_
_entity_poly.entity_id
_entity_poly.type
_entity_poly.pdbx_seq_one_letter_code
_entity_poly.pdbx_strand_id
1 'polypeptide(L)' 'MFKYHTQHGIVSVQIGKQNFENMTVEVNEENGNKLTCNMFHEDDGDIGFVYKNESIYFHHTI' A
#
# COMPACT_ATOMS: atom_id res chain seq x y z
N MET A 1 7.14 -1.24 -9.30
CA MET A 1 7.70 -1.44 -7.95
C MET A 1 7.71 -0.08 -7.26
N PHE A 2 7.01 0.04 -6.14
CA PHE A 2 6.86 1.31 -5.43
C PHE A 2 7.86 1.33 -4.26
N LYS A 3 8.59 2.44 -4.14
CA LYS A 3 9.51 2.65 -3.02
C LYS A 3 8.90 3.70 -2.10
N TYR A 4 8.87 3.39 -0.82
CA TYR A 4 8.41 4.31 0.22
C TYR A 4 9.49 4.42 1.30
N HIS A 5 9.56 5.61 1.88
CA HIS A 5 10.45 5.90 3.01
C HIS A 5 9.68 5.62 4.29
N THR A 6 10.11 4.61 5.04
CA THR A 6 9.60 4.30 6.37
C THR A 6 10.53 4.87 7.43
N GLN A 7 10.06 4.92 8.68
CA GLN A 7 10.95 5.18 9.83
C GLN A 7 12.11 4.18 9.95
N HIS A 8 12.00 3.00 9.34
CA HIS A 8 13.02 1.94 9.35
C HIS A 8 13.93 1.93 8.10
N GLY A 9 13.80 2.91 7.20
CA GLY A 9 14.55 3.00 5.95
C GLY A 9 13.68 2.92 4.70
N ILE A 10 14.32 2.85 3.53
CA ILE A 10 13.61 2.74 2.25
C ILE A 10 13.18 1.29 2.07
N VAL A 11 11.90 1.07 1.89
CA VAL A 11 11.37 -0.25 1.57
C VAL A 11 10.76 -0.21 0.16
N SER A 12 11.15 -1.20 -0.63
CA SER A 12 10.53 -1.47 -1.93
C SER A 12 9.44 -2.51 -1.73
N VAL A 13 8.23 -2.22 -2.20
CA VAL A 13 7.15 -3.20 -2.29
C VAL A 13 6.54 -3.18 -3.69
N GLN A 14 6.00 -4.32 -4.08
CA GLN A 14 5.13 -4.42 -5.23
C GLN A 14 3.69 -4.50 -4.77
N ILE A 15 2.91 -3.51 -5.18
CA ILE A 15 1.46 -3.51 -5.01
C ILE A 15 0.86 -4.52 -5.99
N GLY A 16 0.12 -5.47 -5.45
CA GLY A 16 -0.63 -6.48 -6.18
C GLY A 16 -2.06 -6.04 -6.46
N LYS A 17 -2.97 -7.01 -6.54
CA LYS A 17 -4.38 -6.75 -6.88
C LYS A 17 -5.09 -6.01 -5.74
N GLN A 18 -5.82 -4.95 -6.08
CA GLN A 18 -6.74 -4.26 -5.19
C GLN A 18 -8.10 -4.97 -5.20
N ASN A 19 -8.71 -5.14 -4.04
CA ASN A 19 -10.05 -5.65 -3.83
C ASN A 19 -10.90 -4.57 -3.17
N PHE A 20 -11.73 -3.89 -3.97
CA PHE A 20 -12.60 -2.82 -3.51
C PHE A 20 -13.85 -3.32 -2.78
N GLU A 21 -14.23 -4.60 -2.92
CA GLU A 21 -15.37 -5.17 -2.17
C GLU A 21 -14.99 -5.36 -0.70
N ASN A 22 -13.78 -5.87 -0.46
CA ASN A 22 -13.28 -6.15 0.88
C ASN A 22 -12.38 -5.05 1.44
N MET A 23 -12.15 -3.99 0.65
CA MET A 23 -11.22 -2.90 0.99
C MET A 23 -9.84 -3.44 1.39
N THR A 24 -9.24 -4.27 0.54
CA THR A 24 -7.89 -4.82 0.78
C THR A 24 -7.01 -4.79 -0.45
N VAL A 25 -5.69 -4.76 -0.23
CA VAL A 25 -4.69 -4.82 -1.28
C VAL A 25 -3.60 -5.82 -0.93
N GLU A 26 -3.13 -6.57 -1.93
CA GLU A 26 -1.96 -7.43 -1.77
C GLU A 26 -0.67 -6.58 -1.85
N VAL A 27 0.23 -6.78 -0.89
CA VAL A 27 1.56 -6.17 -0.85
C VAL A 27 2.60 -7.28 -0.88
N ASN A 28 3.41 -7.29 -1.94
CA ASN A 28 4.50 -8.24 -2.13
C ASN A 28 5.82 -7.56 -1.75
N GLU A 29 6.48 -8.04 -0.70
CA GLU A 29 7.80 -7.59 -0.27
C GLU A 29 8.90 -8.23 -1.14
N GLU A 30 10.06 -7.57 -1.26
CA GLU A 30 11.19 -8.09 -2.07
C GLU A 30 11.74 -9.44 -1.58
N ASN A 31 11.54 -9.78 -0.30
CA ASN A 31 11.90 -11.08 0.27
C ASN A 31 10.96 -12.23 -0.16
N GLY A 32 9.93 -11.94 -0.98
CA GLY A 32 8.93 -12.91 -1.42
C GLY A 32 7.74 -13.08 -0.48
N ASN A 33 7.71 -12.35 0.64
CA ASN A 33 6.59 -12.34 1.57
C ASN A 33 5.39 -11.60 0.95
N LYS A 34 4.19 -12.15 1.19
CA LYS A 34 2.93 -11.59 0.71
C LYS A 34 2.05 -11.22 1.89
N LEU A 35 1.60 -9.98 1.90
CA LEU A 35 0.77 -9.42 2.95
C LEU A 35 -0.54 -8.92 2.33
N THR A 36 -1.62 -9.03 3.07
CA THR A 36 -2.89 -8.38 2.73
C THR A 36 -3.06 -7.19 3.65
N CYS A 37 -3.11 -5.99 3.09
CA CYS A 37 -3.27 -4.74 3.80
C CYS A 37 -4.69 -4.22 3.65
N ASN A 38 -5.22 -3.59 4.70
CA ASN A 38 -6.52 -2.92 4.63
C ASN A 38 -6.35 -1.60 3.87
N MET A 39 -7.23 -1.38 2.90
CA MET A 39 -7.39 -0.13 2.18
C MET A 39 -8.36 0.79 2.93
N PHE A 40 -8.22 2.08 2.69
CA PHE A 40 -9.11 3.11 3.20
C PHE A 40 -9.30 4.22 2.15
N HIS A 41 -10.38 4.96 2.30
CA HIS A 41 -10.64 6.20 1.58
C HIS A 41 -10.43 7.37 2.54
N GLU A 42 -9.85 8.46 2.06
CA GLU A 42 -9.92 9.75 2.74
C GLU A 42 -10.99 10.65 2.11
N ASP A 43 -11.39 11.68 2.86
CA ASP A 43 -12.50 12.57 2.52
C ASP A 43 -12.27 13.38 1.23
N ASP A 44 -11.02 13.49 0.79
CA ASP A 44 -10.59 14.13 -0.46
C ASP A 44 -10.69 13.20 -1.70
N GLY A 45 -11.10 11.95 -1.49
CA GLY A 45 -11.19 10.94 -2.55
C GLY A 45 -9.90 10.16 -2.77
N ASP A 46 -8.86 10.41 -1.98
CA ASP A 46 -7.63 9.62 -2.04
C ASP A 46 -7.88 8.21 -1.50
N ILE A 47 -7.25 7.24 -2.16
CA ILE A 47 -7.28 5.85 -1.75
C ILE A 47 -5.90 5.49 -1.21
N GLY A 48 -5.88 4.94 -0.01
CA GLY A 48 -4.66 4.48 0.65
C GLY A 48 -4.80 3.08 1.23
N PHE A 49 -3.72 2.59 1.82
CA PHE A 49 -3.70 1.36 2.59
C PHE A 49 -2.70 1.46 3.73
N VAL A 50 -2.94 0.69 4.79
CA VAL A 50 -2.05 0.65 5.96
C VAL A 50 -1.04 -0.48 5.80
N TYR A 51 0.24 -0.14 5.83
CA TYR A 51 1.34 -1.08 5.78
C TYR A 51 2.32 -0.81 6.92
N LYS A 52 2.58 -1.81 7.78
CA LYS A 52 3.44 -1.69 8.97
C LYS A 52 3.15 -0.44 9.82
N ASN A 53 1.88 -0.16 10.04
CA ASN A 53 1.35 1.01 10.79
C ASN A 53 1.63 2.37 10.14
N GLU A 54 2.03 2.41 8.86
CA GLU A 54 2.14 3.63 8.07
C GLU A 54 1.05 3.67 6.99
N SER A 55 0.50 4.85 6.75
CA SER A 55 -0.48 5.11 5.69
C SER A 55 0.25 5.37 4.36
N ILE A 56 -0.06 4.56 3.35
CA ILE A 56 0.50 4.69 2.00
C ILE A 56 -0.64 5.02 1.04
N TYR A 57 -0.50 6.11 0.31
CA TYR A 57 -1.51 6.58 -0.65
C TYR A 57 -1.14 6.15 -2.07
N PHE A 58 -2.14 5.78 -2.86
CA PHE A 58 -1.97 5.55 -4.29
C PHE A 58 -1.88 6.92 -4.99
N HIS A 59 -0.68 7.50 -5.07
CA HIS A 59 -0.51 8.78 -5.75
C HIS A 59 -0.77 8.62 -7.25
N HIS A 60 -1.81 9.30 -7.75
CA HIS A 60 -2.12 9.36 -9.16
C HIS A 60 -1.24 10.42 -9.82
N THR A 61 -0.07 10.03 -10.34
CA THR A 61 0.70 10.92 -11.22
C THR A 61 0.02 10.93 -12.58
N ILE A 62 -0.64 12.05 -12.92
CA ILE A 62 -1.18 12.32 -14.27
C ILE A 62 -0.01 12.57 -15.23
#